data_AF-A0AAQ0NFN4-F1
#
_entry.id   AF-A0AAQ0NFN4-F1
#
_cell.length_a   1.000
_cell.length_b   1.000
_cell.length_c   1.000
_cell.angle_alpha   90.00
_cell.angle_beta   90.00
_cell.angle_gamma   90.00
#
_symmetry.space_group_name_H-M   'P 1'
#
loop_
_entity.id
_entity.type
_entity.pdbx_description
1 polymer ?
#
loop_
_entity_poly.entity_id
_entity_poly.type
_entity_poly.pdbx_seq_one_letter_code
_entity_poly.pdbx_strand_id
1 'polypeptide(L)'
;MSQNPNRLPLLIEIGLLASRAIMQEHIDHLVLPAEDSQHTSADAHWEAVIDKLEDLAQMDHIDNFYPNNSPILAGSGILNSYWTLRHWKNLAETPDY
;
A
#
# COMPACT_ATOMS: atom_id res chain seq x y z
N MET A 1 -22.27 -0.48 -9.60
CA MET A 1 -21.43 -1.03 -8.52
C MET A 1 -21.43 -0.01 -7.39
N SER A 2 -21.87 -0.39 -6.19
CA SER A 2 -21.77 0.47 -5.02
C SER A 2 -20.32 0.41 -4.53
N GLN A 3 -19.60 1.53 -4.59
CA GLN A 3 -18.30 1.60 -3.92
C GLN A 3 -18.50 1.36 -2.42
N ASN A 4 -17.68 0.49 -1.84
CA ASN A 4 -17.66 0.30 -0.41
C ASN A 4 -17.46 1.64 0.30
N PRO A 5 -18.33 2.05 1.24
CA PRO A 5 -18.17 3.33 1.92
C PRO A 5 -16.86 3.41 2.71
N ASN A 6 -16.26 2.28 3.08
CA ASN A 6 -14.99 2.22 3.81
C ASN A 6 -13.76 2.41 2.92
N ARG A 7 -13.94 2.38 1.59
CA ARG A 7 -12.83 2.48 0.62
C ARG A 7 -12.11 3.82 0.65
N LEU A 8 -12.87 4.91 0.64
CA LEU A 8 -12.28 6.26 0.64
C LEU A 8 -11.54 6.55 1.96
N PRO A 9 -12.11 6.28 3.15
CA PRO A 9 -11.37 6.36 4.41
C PRO A 9 -10.06 5.56 4.41
N LEU A 10 -10.10 4.30 3.94
CA LEU A 10 -8.92 3.45 3.89
C LEU A 10 -7.84 4.00 2.95
N LEU A 11 -8.23 4.52 1.78
CA LEU A 11 -7.29 5.17 0.87
C LEU A 11 -6.63 6.40 1.49
N ILE A 12 -7.37 7.21 2.24
CA ILE A 12 -6.82 8.39 2.92
C ILE A 12 -5.83 7.95 4.01
N GLU A 13 -6.17 6.91 4.79
CA GLU A 13 -5.27 6.33 5.80
C GLU A 13 -3.96 5.84 5.17
N ILE A 14 -4.06 5.07 4.08
CA ILE A 14 -2.89 4.59 3.31
C ILE A 14 -2.04 5.77 2.82
N GLY A 15 -2.66 6.78 2.22
CA GLY A 15 -1.93 7.96 1.73
C GLY A 15 -1.20 8.73 2.83
N LEU A 16 -1.82 8.84 4.01
CA LEU A 16 -1.20 9.46 5.18
C LEU A 16 -0.01 8.65 5.70
N LEU A 17 -0.16 7.33 5.82
CA LEU A 17 0.91 6.43 6.27
C LEU A 17 2.07 6.43 5.28
N ALA A 18 1.80 6.35 3.98
CA ALA A 18 2.82 6.41 2.95
C ALA A 18 3.56 7.75 2.95
N SER A 19 2.84 8.86 3.16
CA SER A 19 3.48 10.18 3.29
C SER A 19 4.42 10.24 4.51
N ARG A 20 4.04 9.61 5.63
CA ARG A 20 4.90 9.50 6.82
C ARG A 20 6.12 8.62 6.56
N ALA A 21 5.93 7.48 5.90
CA ALA A 21 7.02 6.57 5.55
C ALA A 21 8.07 7.30 4.69
N ILE A 22 7.62 7.98 3.63
CA ILE A 22 8.48 8.77 2.73
C ILE A 22 9.21 9.90 3.49
N MET A 23 8.51 10.61 4.38
CA MET A 23 9.13 11.65 5.19
C MET A 23 10.18 11.08 6.15
N GLN A 24 9.89 9.94 6.77
CA GLN A 24 10.82 9.28 7.68
C GLN A 24 12.04 8.74 6.93
N GLU A 25 11.85 8.17 5.73
CA GLU A 25 12.95 7.77 4.83
C GLU A 25 13.87 8.94 4.53
N HIS A 26 13.29 10.11 4.23
CA HIS A 26 14.07 11.31 3.98
C HIS A 26 14.89 11.75 5.20
N ILE A 27 14.31 11.67 6.40
CA ILE A 27 15.01 11.97 7.66
C ILE A 27 16.12 10.95 7.92
N ASP A 28 15.81 9.67 7.77
CA ASP A 28 16.74 8.56 7.99
C ASP A 28 17.94 8.69 7.05
N HIS A 29 17.72 9.06 5.78
CA HIS A 29 18.78 9.36 4.82
C HIS A 29 19.66 10.57 5.20
N LEU A 30 19.12 11.57 5.89
CA LEU A 30 19.87 12.76 6.32
C LEU A 30 20.67 12.51 7.61
N VAL A 31 20.20 11.60 8.47
CA VAL A 31 20.73 11.41 9.83
C VAL A 31 21.64 10.19 9.94
N LEU A 32 21.37 9.12 9.18
CA LEU A 32 22.12 7.87 9.29
C LEU A 32 23.31 7.83 8.31
N PRO A 33 24.51 7.43 8.76
CA PRO A 33 25.61 7.12 7.86
C PRO A 33 25.24 5.90 7.00
N ALA A 34 25.65 5.92 5.72
CA ALA A 34 25.24 4.94 4.70
C ALA A 34 25.54 3.47 5.02
N GLU A 35 26.35 3.18 6.05
CA GLU A 35 26.67 1.82 6.49
C GLU A 35 25.68 1.23 7.50
N ASP A 36 24.78 2.03 8.09
CA ASP A 36 23.88 1.60 9.20
C ASP A 36 22.39 1.49 8.77
N SER A 37 22.12 1.48 7.46
CA SER A 37 20.77 1.60 6.89
C SER A 37 19.97 0.28 6.86
N GLN A 38 20.36 -0.75 7.62
CA GLN A 38 19.71 -2.06 7.53
C GLN A 38 18.29 -2.08 8.09
N HIS A 39 17.99 -1.20 9.05
CA HIS A 39 16.65 -1.04 9.62
C HIS A 39 16.35 0.43 9.87
N THR A 40 15.60 1.04 8.96
CA THR A 40 15.25 2.45 9.05
C THR A 40 13.98 2.62 9.87
N SER A 41 13.81 3.78 10.52
CA SER A 41 12.56 4.07 11.22
C SER A 41 11.36 4.13 10.25
N ALA A 42 11.63 4.32 8.96
CA ALA A 42 10.63 4.26 7.90
C ALA A 42 10.05 2.85 7.68
N ASP A 43 10.81 1.79 7.99
CA ASP A 43 10.38 0.40 7.74
C ASP A 43 9.07 0.07 8.46
N ALA A 44 8.95 0.47 9.73
CA ALA A 44 7.72 0.29 10.52
C ALA A 44 6.52 1.04 9.93
N HIS A 45 6.75 2.17 9.24
CA HIS A 45 5.70 2.90 8.54
C HIS A 45 5.32 2.21 7.23
N TRP A 46 6.29 1.65 6.50
CA TRP A 46 6.02 0.87 5.29
C TRP A 46 5.29 -0.43 5.57
N GLU A 47 5.60 -1.13 6.68
CA GLU A 47 4.84 -2.30 7.12
C GLU A 47 3.35 -1.95 7.33
N ALA A 48 3.08 -0.86 8.05
CA ALA A 48 1.71 -0.40 8.25
C ALA A 48 1.00 0.01 6.94
N VAL A 49 1.74 0.53 5.95
CA VAL A 49 1.20 0.81 4.61
C VAL A 49 0.82 -0.48 3.90
N ILE A 50 1.68 -1.50 3.95
CA ILE A 50 1.45 -2.79 3.29
C ILE A 50 0.22 -3.49 3.89
N ASP A 51 0.10 -3.54 5.21
CA ASP A 51 -1.05 -4.15 5.90
C ASP A 51 -2.38 -3.52 5.42
N LYS A 52 -2.44 -2.19 5.40
CA LYS A 52 -3.64 -1.46 4.94
C LYS A 52 -3.87 -1.59 3.44
N LEU A 53 -2.81 -1.74 2.66
CA LEU A 53 -2.90 -1.97 1.22
C LEU A 53 -3.46 -3.37 0.92
N GLU A 54 -3.15 -4.36 1.75
CA GLU A 54 -3.76 -5.69 1.66
C GLU A 54 -5.25 -5.64 1.98
N ASP A 55 -5.65 -4.93 3.04
CA ASP A 55 -7.07 -4.70 3.37
C ASP A 55 -7.82 -4.08 2.18
N LEU A 56 -7.21 -3.08 1.53
CA LEU A 56 -7.78 -2.42 0.36
C LEU A 56 -7.90 -3.37 -0.82
N ALA A 57 -6.85 -4.14 -1.11
CA ALA A 57 -6.83 -5.11 -2.21
C ALA A 57 -7.90 -6.20 -1.99
N GLN A 58 -8.05 -6.69 -0.75
CA GLN A 58 -9.06 -7.68 -0.39
C GLN A 58 -10.48 -7.12 -0.52
N MET A 59 -10.74 -5.90 -0.02
CA MET A 59 -12.04 -5.26 -0.15
C MET A 59 -12.39 -5.03 -1.62
N ASP A 60 -11.47 -4.46 -2.40
CA ASP A 60 -11.68 -4.22 -3.83
C ASP A 60 -11.86 -5.55 -4.61
N HIS A 61 -11.23 -6.64 -4.15
CA HIS A 61 -11.42 -7.97 -4.72
C HIS A 61 -12.82 -8.54 -4.42
N ILE A 62 -13.25 -8.51 -3.16
CA ILE A 62 -14.59 -8.98 -2.72
C ILE A 62 -15.70 -8.20 -3.44
N ASP A 63 -15.54 -6.89 -3.58
CA ASP A 63 -16.52 -6.01 -4.23
C ASP A 63 -16.43 -6.07 -5.77
N ASN A 64 -15.56 -6.93 -6.32
CA ASN A 64 -15.24 -7.06 -7.73
C ASN A 64 -14.92 -5.68 -8.38
N PHE A 65 -14.30 -4.79 -7.61
CA PHE A 65 -14.00 -3.42 -7.97
C PHE A 65 -12.58 -3.32 -8.56
N TYR A 66 -12.47 -2.73 -9.76
CA TYR A 66 -11.21 -2.58 -10.51
C TYR A 66 -10.96 -1.10 -10.77
N PRO A 67 -10.27 -0.38 -9.87
CA PRO A 67 -9.92 1.01 -10.12
C PRO A 67 -8.85 1.07 -11.21
N ASN A 68 -9.20 1.51 -12.42
CA ASN A 68 -8.22 1.74 -13.50
C ASN A 68 -7.11 2.72 -13.10
N ASN A 69 -7.41 3.64 -12.17
CA ASN A 69 -6.45 4.55 -11.59
C ASN A 69 -6.87 4.91 -10.16
N SER A 70 -5.88 5.15 -9.29
CA SER A 70 -6.08 5.72 -7.96
C SER A 70 -5.02 6.81 -7.74
N PRO A 71 -5.38 8.10 -7.80
CA PRO A 71 -4.42 9.20 -7.65
C PRO A 71 -3.63 9.14 -6.35
N ILE A 72 -4.24 8.66 -5.25
CA ILE A 72 -3.57 8.50 -3.96
C ILE A 72 -2.51 7.41 -4.04
N LEU A 73 -2.85 6.22 -4.55
CA LEU A 73 -1.90 5.12 -4.67
C LEU A 73 -0.76 5.44 -5.65
N ALA A 74 -1.09 6.12 -6.76
CA ALA A 74 -0.10 6.56 -7.74
C ALA A 74 0.82 7.64 -7.16
N GLY A 75 0.25 8.65 -6.49
CA GLY A 75 1.00 9.74 -5.86
C GLY A 75 1.90 9.28 -4.71
N SER A 76 1.52 8.20 -4.03
CA SER A 76 2.32 7.56 -2.98
C SER A 76 3.28 6.48 -3.52
N GLY A 77 3.35 6.23 -4.83
CA GLY A 77 4.26 5.24 -5.43
C GLY A 77 3.90 3.77 -5.18
N ILE A 78 2.74 3.49 -4.58
CA ILE A 78 2.32 2.14 -4.12
C ILE A 78 1.29 1.47 -5.03
N LEU A 79 0.91 2.11 -6.14
CA LEU A 79 -0.06 1.55 -7.10
C LEU A 79 0.36 0.18 -7.63
N ASN A 80 1.65 -0.03 -7.89
CA ASN A 80 2.16 -1.32 -8.36
C ASN A 80 2.07 -2.40 -7.28
N SER A 81 2.36 -2.05 -6.02
CA SER A 81 2.23 -2.95 -4.87
C SER A 81 0.78 -3.38 -4.69
N TYR A 82 -0.19 -2.47 -4.84
CA TYR A 82 -1.61 -2.79 -4.82
C TYR A 82 -1.99 -3.81 -5.90
N TRP A 83 -1.57 -3.59 -7.15
CA TRP A 83 -1.86 -4.52 -8.24
C TRP A 83 -1.21 -5.88 -8.04
N THR A 84 -0.01 -5.92 -7.47
CA THR A 84 0.69 -7.15 -7.13
C THR A 84 -0.09 -7.96 -6.09
N LEU A 85 -0.50 -7.32 -4.99
CA LEU A 85 -1.33 -7.96 -3.95
C LEU A 85 -2.63 -8.50 -4.52
N ARG A 86 -3.27 -7.72 -5.40
CA ARG A 86 -4.50 -8.11 -6.06
C ARG A 86 -4.29 -9.30 -7.01
N HIS A 87 -3.18 -9.35 -7.74
CA HIS A 87 -2.84 -10.49 -8.58
C HIS A 87 -2.62 -11.76 -7.74
N TRP A 88 -1.91 -11.66 -6.62
CA TRP A 88 -1.68 -12.79 -5.72
C TRP A 88 -2.97 -13.33 -5.10
N LYS A 89 -3.91 -12.45 -4.71
CA LYS A 89 -5.25 -12.89 -4.23
C LYS A 89 -6.00 -13.66 -5.33
N ASN A 90 -5.97 -13.19 -6.57
CA ASN A 90 -6.60 -13.91 -7.70
C ASN A 90 -5.99 -15.30 -7.91
N LEU A 91 -4.65 -15.42 -7.86
CA LEU A 91 -3.96 -16.72 -7.98
C LEU A 91 -4.31 -17.66 -6.82
N ALA A 92 -4.44 -17.14 -5.60
CA ALA A 92 -4.81 -17.95 -4.44
C ALA A 92 -6.23 -18.55 -4.56
N GLU A 93 -7.15 -17.86 -5.23
CA GLU A 93 -8.54 -18.31 -5.43
C GLU A 93 -8.72 -19.16 -6.70
N THR A 94 -7.78 -19.10 -7.64
CA THR A 94 -7.76 -19.94 -8.84
C THR A 94 -6.53 -20.85 -8.81
N PRO A 95 -6.54 -21.92 -8.00
CA PRO A 95 -5.46 -22.89 -8.04
C PRO A 95 -5.41 -23.50 -9.44
N ASP A 96 -4.23 -23.43 -10.07
CA ASP A 96 -3.96 -23.98 -11.40
C ASP A 96 -4.49 -25.42 -11.49
N TYR A 97 -5.46 -25.64 -12.38
CA TYR A 97 -5.99 -26.96 -12.77
C TYR A 97 -5.27 -27.48 -14.01
#